data_AF-W0GWW0-F1
#
_entry.id   AF-W0GWW0-F1
#
_cell.length_a   1.000
_cell.length_b   1.000
_cell.length_c   1.000
_cell.angle_alpha   90.00
_cell.angle_beta   90.00
_cell.angle_gamma   90.00
#
_symmetry.space_group_name_H-M   'P 1'
#
loop_
_entity.id
_entity.type
_entity.pdbx_description
1 polymer ?
#
loop_
_entity_poly.entity_id
_entity_poly.type
_entity_poly.pdbx_seq_one_letter_code
_entity_poly.pdbx_strand_id
1 'polypeptide(L)' 'MVNTTQKRVVHFKPELNSKTMTWVSIRTYHYNPPRPPEPFIHHRVPHQNAIDTWSVMLKRGWRPCNAPIR' A
#
# COMPACT_ATOMS: atom_id res chain seq x y z
N MET A 1 2.58 -2.47 -3.38
CA MET A 1 2.19 -3.88 -3.59
C MET A 1 1.06 -3.95 -4.60
N VAL A 2 0.97 -5.03 -5.37
CA VAL A 2 -0.10 -5.30 -6.34
C VAL A 2 -0.72 -6.67 -6.07
N ASN A 3 -2.01 -6.77 -6.34
CA ASN A 3 -2.72 -8.03 -6.46
C ASN A 3 -3.53 -8.00 -7.75
N THR A 4 -3.11 -8.79 -8.74
CA THR A 4 -3.72 -8.86 -10.06
C THR A 4 -5.07 -9.58 -10.02
N THR A 5 -5.22 -10.60 -9.16
CA THR A 5 -6.48 -11.33 -8.96
C THR A 5 -7.58 -10.43 -8.44
N GLN A 6 -7.26 -9.58 -7.45
CA GLN A 6 -8.21 -8.62 -6.88
C GLN A 6 -8.25 -7.29 -7.64
N LYS A 7 -7.42 -7.12 -8.68
CA LYS A 7 -7.25 -5.85 -9.42
C LYS A 7 -7.06 -4.66 -8.48
N ARG A 8 -6.15 -4.81 -7.51
CA ARG A 8 -5.86 -3.80 -6.48
C ARG A 8 -4.37 -3.51 -6.38
N VAL A 9 -4.05 -2.25 -6.14
CA VAL A 9 -2.71 -1.77 -5.84
C VAL A 9 -2.72 -1.08 -4.49
N VAL A 10 -1.72 -1.33 -3.67
CA VAL A 10 -1.54 -0.72 -2.35
C VAL A 10 -0.23 0.03 -2.31
N HIS A 11 -0.28 1.28 -1.88
CA HIS A 11 0.87 2.14 -1.70
C HIS A 11 1.04 2.44 -0.21
N PHE A 12 2.23 2.14 0.31
CA PHE A 12 2.66 2.47 1.66
C PHE A 12 3.54 3.71 1.58
N LYS A 13 3.15 4.80 2.25
CA LYS A 13 3.92 6.03 2.28
C LYS A 13 4.23 6.40 3.74
N PRO A 14 5.50 6.50 4.13
CA PRO A 14 5.84 7.01 5.46
C PRO A 14 5.43 8.49 5.55
N GLU A 15 4.77 8.84 6.66
CA GLU A 15 4.52 10.23 7.02
C GLU A 15 5.66 10.69 7.95
N LEU A 16 6.38 11.72 7.53
CA LEU A 16 7.35 12.41 8.38
C LEU A 16 6.60 13.11 9.50
N ASN A 17 6.59 12.53 10.70
CA ASN A 17 6.08 13.16 11.90
C ASN A 17 7.18 13.23 12.95
N SER A 18 7.48 14.45 13.43
CA SER A 18 8.64 14.77 14.28
C SER A 18 8.57 14.32 15.73
N LYS A 19 7.58 13.50 16.13
CA LYS A 19 7.38 13.09 17.53
C LYS A 19 7.14 11.60 17.64
N THR A 20 8.21 10.86 17.94
CA THR A 20 8.25 9.54 18.60
C THR A 20 7.58 8.34 17.91
N MET A 21 6.58 8.56 17.07
CA MET A 21 5.76 7.53 16.46
C MET A 21 5.65 7.78 14.96
N THR A 22 6.33 6.94 14.19
CA THR A 22 6.31 6.96 12.73
C THR A 22 4.99 6.38 12.24
N TRP A 23 4.27 7.16 11.44
CA TRP A 23 3.01 6.75 10.82
C TRP A 23 3.24 6.40 9.35
N VAL A 24 2.43 5.47 8.85
CA VAL A 24 2.43 5.07 7.45
C VAL A 24 1.02 5.22 6.92
N SER A 25 0.84 6.03 5.87
CA SER A 25 -0.41 6.04 5.12
C SER A 25 -0.43 4.84 4.17
N ILE A 26 -1.49 4.03 4.27
CA ILE A 26 -1.76 2.91 3.37
C ILE A 26 -2.90 3.34 2.46
N ARG A 27 -2.60 3.46 1.16
CA ARG A 27 -3.55 3.84 0.12
C ARG A 27 -3.80 2.67 -0.81
N THR A 28 -5.03 2.20 -0.87
CA THR A 28 -5.47 1.13 -1.76
C THR A 28 -6.20 1.76 -2.93
N TYR A 29 -5.85 1.31 -4.14
CA TYR A 29 -6.43 1.73 -5.40
C TYR A 29 -6.99 0.51 -6.13
N HIS A 30 -8.09 0.70 -6.85
CA HIS A 30 -8.49 -0.21 -7.90
C HIS A 30 -7.61 0.00 -9.12
N TYR A 31 -7.08 -1.08 -9.67
CA TYR A 31 -6.22 -1.07 -10.85
C TYR A 31 -6.84 -1.97 -11.92
N ASN A 32 -7.54 -1.35 -12.87
CA ASN A 32 -8.14 -2.01 -14.01
C ASN A 32 -7.72 -1.30 -15.30
N PRO A 33 -6.55 -1.63 -15.88
CA PRO A 33 -6.11 -1.02 -17.13
C PRO A 33 -7.17 -1.23 -18.22
N PRO A 34 -7.40 -0.24 -19.11
CA PRO A 34 -6.58 0.97 -19.32
C PRO A 34 -6.92 2.16 -18.40
N ARG A 35 -7.87 2.02 -17.47
CA ARG A 35 -8.31 3.13 -16.63
C ARG A 35 -7.24 3.50 -15.59
N PRO A 36 -7.12 4.79 -15.23
CA PRO A 36 -6.21 5.21 -14.16
C PRO A 36 -6.62 4.57 -12.82
N PRO A 37 -5.69 4.39 -11.87
CA PRO A 37 -6.02 3.80 -10.59
C PRO A 37 -6.99 4.66 -9.79
N GLU A 38 -8.11 4.08 -9.37
CA GLU A 38 -9.14 4.80 -8.62
C GLU A 38 -8.95 4.58 -7.11
N PRO A 39 -8.98 5.64 -6.27
CA PRO A 39 -8.83 5.50 -4.83
C PRO A 39 -9.98 4.67 -4.25
N PHE A 40 -9.65 3.64 -3.48
CA PHE A 40 -10.63 2.77 -2.85
C PHE A 40 -10.69 2.98 -1.34
N ILE A 41 -9.56 2.79 -0.66
CA ILE A 41 -9.46 2.91 0.80
C ILE A 41 -8.18 3.67 1.13
N HIS A 42 -8.28 4.57 2.11
CA HIS A 42 -7.14 5.27 2.67
C HIS A 42 -7.22 5.19 4.20
N HIS A 43 -6.15 4.73 4.83
CA HIS A 43 -6.04 4.68 6.28
C HIS A 43 -4.61 4.92 6.73
N ARG A 44 -4.45 5.41 7.96
CA ARG A 44 -3.16 5.66 8.59
C ARG A 44 -2.93 4.67 9.70
N VAL A 45 -1.76 4.05 9.72
CA VAL A 45 -1.40 3.07 10.75
C VAL A 45 -0.02 3.38 11.34
N PRO A 46 0.25 2.94 12.58
CA PRO A 46 1.60 2.94 13.12
C PRO A 46 2.55 2.12 12.24
N HIS A 47 3.83 2.48 12.20
CA HIS A 47 4.82 1.78 11.39
C HIS A 47 4.88 0.27 11.66
N GLN A 48 4.82 -0.16 12.92
CA GLN A 48 4.81 -1.58 13.25
C GLN A 48 3.62 -2.32 12.62
N ASN A 49 2.42 -1.76 12.74
CA ASN A 49 1.22 -2.31 12.09
C ASN A 49 1.33 -2.32 10.55
N ALA A 50 2.05 -1.36 9.96
CA ALA A 50 2.30 -1.36 8.52
C ALA A 50 3.18 -2.54 8.08
N ILE A 51 4.20 -2.87 8.88
CA ILE A 51 5.07 -4.05 8.67
C ILE A 51 4.24 -5.34 8.75
N ASP A 52 3.39 -5.45 9.77
CA ASP A 52 2.51 -6.62 9.93
C ASP A 52 1.53 -6.75 8.76
N THR A 53 0.92 -5.64 8.35
CA THR A 53 0.02 -5.59 7.19
C THR A 53 0.74 -6.03 5.91
N TRP A 54 1.95 -5.55 5.69
CA TRP A 54 2.79 -5.94 4.55
C TRP A 54 3.07 -7.46 4.56
N SER A 55 3.47 -8.01 5.70
CA SER A 55 3.72 -9.45 5.86
C SER A 55 2.47 -10.31 5.58
N VAL A 56 1.31 -9.89 6.09
CA VAL A 56 0.03 -10.55 5.79
C VAL A 56 -0.32 -10.47 4.31
N MET A 57 -0.10 -9.32 3.66
CA MET A 57 -0.32 -9.16 2.23
C MET A 57 0.57 -10.11 1.41
N LEU A 58 1.86 -10.23 1.75
CA LEU A 58 2.76 -11.18 1.10
C LEU A 58 2.25 -12.62 1.21
N LYS A 59 1.84 -13.05 2.41
CA LYS A 59 1.27 -14.40 2.64
C LYS A 59 -0.01 -14.63 1.83
N ARG A 60 -0.80 -13.59 1.57
CA ARG A 60 -2.01 -13.63 0.73
C ARG A 60 -1.72 -13.52 -0.77
N GLY A 61 -0.46 -13.65 -1.19
CA GLY A 61 -0.07 -13.65 -2.60
C GLY A 61 0.01 -12.26 -3.23
N TRP A 62 -0.01 -11.19 -2.42
CA TRP A 62 0.32 -9.87 -2.94
C TRP A 62 1.80 -9.79 -3.26
N ARG A 63 2.14 -9.07 -4.32
CA ARG A 63 3.52 -8.93 -4.77
C ARG A 63 4.01 -7.49 -4.56
N PRO A 64 5.25 -7.27 -4.10
CA PRO A 64 5.85 -5.95 -4.20
C PRO A 64 5.90 -5.52 -5.67
N CYS A 65 5.55 -4.27 -5.92
CA CYS A 65 5.71 -3.64 -7.22
C CYS A 65 6.68 -2.50 -7.03
N ASN A 66 7.70 -2.44 -7.88
CA ASN A 66 8.56 -1.29 -7.94
C ASN A 66 7.75 -0.13 -8.50
N ALA A 67 7.99 1.08 -7.97
CA ALA A 67 7.55 2.27 -8.66
C ALA A 67 8.14 2.23 -10.09
N PRO A 68 7.40 2.68 -11.12
CA PRO A 68 7.99 2.81 -12.44
C PRO A 68 9.28 3.61 -12.31
N ILE A 69 10.37 3.05 -12.84
CA ILE A 69 11.65 3.74 -12.93
C ILE A 69 11.36 5.03 -13.69
N ARG A 70 11.54 6.16 -13.00
CA ARG A 70 11.23 7.49 -13.50
C ARG A 70 12.42 8.05 -14.25
#